data_AF-A0A256ZC33-F1
#
_entry.id   AF-A0A256ZC33-F1
#
_cell.length_a   1.000
_cell.length_b   1.000
_cell.length_c   1.000
_cell.angle_alpha   90.00
_cell.angle_beta   90.00
_cell.angle_gamma   90.00
#
_symmetry.space_group_name_H-M   'P 1'
#
loop_
_entity.id
_entity.type
_entity.pdbx_description
1 polymer ?
#
loop_
_entity_poly.entity_id
_entity_poly.type
_entity_poly.pdbx_seq_one_letter_code
_entity_poly.pdbx_strand_id
1 'polypeptide(L)' 'MGGSTFLSVYGAIAKMRFAIIDKLKRAGAVSPETAVTPEEADLSLEEIRWLKYLAGGSLSTIKKTENGRYYV' A
#
# COMPACT_ATOMS: atom_id res chain seq x y z
N MET A 1 -26.21 -3.47 19.87
CA MET A 1 -25.31 -4.42 19.15
C MET A 1 -24.60 -3.65 18.05
N GLY A 2 -23.31 -3.30 18.20
CA GLY A 2 -22.61 -2.48 17.19
C GLY A 2 -21.09 -2.46 17.29
N GLY A 3 -20.48 -3.36 18.08
CA GLY A 3 -19.04 -3.34 18.34
C GLY A 3 -18.19 -4.24 17.43
N SER A 4 -18.80 -5.19 16.71
CA SER A 4 -18.04 -6.30 16.10
C SER A 4 -17.53 -6.02 14.69
N THR A 5 -18.13 -5.08 13.97
CA THR A 5 -17.82 -4.83 12.55
C THR A 5 -16.58 -3.95 12.37
N PHE A 6 -16.34 -3.02 13.29
CA PHE A 6 -15.22 -2.08 13.20
C PHE A 6 -13.86 -2.78 13.34
N LEU A 7 -13.68 -3.67 14.31
CA LEU A 7 -12.42 -4.41 14.49
C LEU A 7 -12.05 -5.25 13.25
N SER A 8 -13.05 -5.83 12.58
CA SER A 8 -12.82 -6.68 11.41
C SER A 8 -12.32 -5.88 10.20
N VAL A 9 -12.89 -4.70 9.96
CA VAL A 9 -12.49 -3.80 8.86
C VAL A 9 -11.09 -3.24 9.09
N TYR A 10 -10.78 -2.78 10.31
CA TYR A 10 -9.43 -2.31 10.65
C TYR A 10 -8.38 -3.41 10.50
N GLY A 11 -8.70 -4.65 10.88
CA GLY A 11 -7.84 -5.82 10.68
C GLY A 11 -7.58 -6.12 9.19
N ALA A 12 -8.62 -6.06 8.36
CA ALA A 12 -8.49 -6.26 6.92
C ALA A 12 -7.63 -5.17 6.25
N ILE A 13 -7.85 -3.90 6.61
CA ILE A 13 -7.05 -2.76 6.11
C ILE A 13 -5.58 -2.91 6.53
N ALA A 14 -5.33 -3.26 7.80
CA ALA A 14 -3.98 -3.45 8.31
C ALA A 14 -3.25 -4.60 7.58
N LYS A 15 -3.94 -5.73 7.36
CA LYS A 15 -3.40 -6.87 6.61
C LYS A 15 -3.03 -6.45 5.18
N MET A 16 -3.92 -5.73 4.49
CA MET A 16 -3.68 -5.29 3.12
C MET A 16 -2.53 -4.27 3.03
N ARG A 17 -2.49 -3.31 3.95
CA ARG A 17 -1.39 -2.35 4.04
C ARG A 17 -0.05 -3.06 4.26
N PHE A 18 -0.01 -4.06 5.14
CA PHE A 18 1.20 -4.84 5.37
C PHE A 18 1.64 -5.61 4.13
N ALA A 19 0.71 -6.29 3.44
CA ALA A 19 1.01 -7.03 2.21
C ALA A 19 1.61 -6.14 1.12
N ILE A 20 1.02 -4.96 0.89
CA ILE A 20 1.52 -3.99 -0.09
C ILE A 20 2.91 -3.47 0.31
N ILE A 21 3.12 -3.12 1.58
CA ILE A 21 4.42 -2.64 2.07
C ILE A 21 5.50 -3.72 1.91
N ASP A 22 5.19 -4.97 2.24
CA ASP A 22 6.13 -6.09 2.09
C ASP A 22 6.56 -6.26 0.63
N LYS A 23 5.62 -6.22 -0.31
CA LYS A 23 5.91 -6.33 -1.74
C LYS A 23 6.73 -5.16 -2.28
N LEU A 24 6.39 -3.93 -1.91
CA LEU A 24 7.20 -2.75 -2.27
C LEU A 24 8.63 -2.85 -1.74
N LYS A 25 8.81 -3.29 -0.49
CA LYS A 25 10.15 -3.50 0.09
C LYS A 25 10.92 -4.61 -0.61
N ARG A 26 10.27 -5.72 -0.96
CA ARG A 26 10.91 -6.81 -1.73
C ARG A 26 11.34 -6.37 -3.12
N ALA A 27 10.60 -5.46 -3.74
CA ALA A 27 10.97 -4.81 -4.99
C ALA A 27 12.06 -3.73 -4.82
N GLY A 28 12.50 -3.44 -3.60
CA GLY A 28 13.53 -2.44 -3.31
C GLY A 28 13.01 -0.99 -3.25
N ALA A 29 11.69 -0.78 -3.26
CA ALA A 29 11.06 0.54 -3.31
C ALA A 29 11.02 1.22 -1.93
N VAL A 30 12.18 1.69 -1.47
CA VAL A 30 12.38 2.31 -0.14
C VAL A 30 12.66 3.81 -0.20
N SER A 31 12.70 4.38 -1.39
CA SER A 31 12.93 5.81 -1.64
C SER A 31 12.24 6.25 -2.93
N PRO A 32 12.05 7.58 -3.15
CA PRO A 32 11.49 8.10 -4.40
C PRO A 32 12.28 7.66 -5.64
N GLU A 33 13.60 7.53 -5.52
CA GLU A 33 14.51 7.17 -6.62
C GLU A 33 14.37 5.69 -7.01
N THR A 34 14.09 4.85 -6.02
CA THR A 34 13.82 3.41 -6.17
C THR A 34 12.34 3.08 -6.35
N ALA A 35 11.47 4.09 -6.48
CA ALA A 35 10.03 3.86 -6.56
C ALA A 35 9.69 3.02 -7.79
N VAL A 36 8.77 2.08 -7.62
CA VAL A 36 8.38 1.08 -8.63
C VAL A 36 6.91 1.20 -9.01
N THR A 37 6.53 0.69 -10.17
CA THR A 37 5.13 0.54 -10.55
C THR A 37 4.48 -0.61 -9.79
N PRO A 38 3.14 -0.66 -9.70
CA PRO A 38 2.44 -1.79 -9.09
C PRO A 38 2.77 -3.14 -9.74
N GLU A 39 3.00 -3.15 -11.05
CA GLU A 39 3.39 -4.34 -11.82
C GLU A 39 4.81 -4.80 -11.48
N GLU A 40 5.75 -3.87 -11.34
CA GLU A 40 7.13 -4.15 -10.92
C GLU A 40 7.19 -4.71 -9.49
N ALA A 41 6.26 -4.33 -8.62
CA ALA A 41 6.11 -4.87 -7.27
C ALA A 41 5.25 -6.14 -7.19
N ASP A 42 4.82 -6.71 -8.32
CA ASP A 42 3.95 -7.89 -8.39
C ASP A 42 2.68 -7.75 -7.52
N LEU A 43 2.07 -6.55 -7.54
CA LEU A 43 0.82 -6.30 -6.85
C LEU A 43 -0.35 -6.91 -7.63
N SER A 44 -1.20 -7.66 -6.93
CA SER A 44 -2.46 -8.17 -7.45
C SER A 44 -3.46 -7.04 -7.71
N LEU A 45 -4.49 -7.32 -8.51
CA LEU A 45 -5.58 -6.36 -8.78
C LEU A 45 -6.28 -5.87 -7.51
N GLU A 46 -6.39 -6.72 -6.48
CA GLU A 46 -6.96 -6.31 -5.19
C GLU A 46 -6.05 -5.33 -4.46
N GLU A 47 -4.76 -5.65 -4.37
CA GLU A 47 -3.74 -4.78 -3.75
C GLU A 47 -3.64 -3.43 -4.49
N ILE A 48 -3.71 -3.41 -5.82
CA ILE A 48 -3.72 -2.18 -6.63
C ILE A 48 -4.92 -1.29 -6.29
N ARG A 49 -6.11 -1.89 -6.10
CA ARG A 49 -7.30 -1.13 -5.67
C ARG A 49 -7.08 -0.48 -4.32
N TRP A 50 -6.57 -1.24 -3.35
CA TRP A 50 -6.26 -0.74 -2.00
C TRP A 50 -5.14 0.29 -1.97
N LEU A 51 -4.12 0.14 -2.81
CA LEU A 51 -2.99 1.05 -2.92
C LEU A 51 -3.45 2.49 -3.19
N LYS A 52 -4.48 2.67 -4.02
CA LYS A 52 -5.06 4.01 -4.32
C LYS A 52 -5.66 4.69 -3.09
N TYR A 53 -6.16 3.92 -2.12
CA TYR A 53 -6.73 4.45 -0.87
C TYR A 53 -5.68 4.62 0.23
N LEU A 54 -4.63 3.79 0.20
CA LEU A 54 -3.58 3.79 1.21
C LEU A 54 -2.44 4.76 0.89
N ALA A 55 -2.23 5.11 -0.37
CA ALA A 55 -1.13 5.98 -0.80
C ALA A 55 -1.53 7.46 -0.89
N GLY A 56 -0.54 8.35 -0.73
CA GLY A 56 -0.68 9.77 -1.09
C GLY A 56 -1.02 10.74 0.03
N GLY A 57 -1.10 10.28 1.28
CA GLY A 57 -1.16 11.17 2.46
C GLY A 57 0.23 11.58 2.94
N SER A 58 0.38 12.80 3.49
CA SER A 58 1.62 13.28 4.10
C SER A 58 2.09 12.43 5.29
N LEU A 59 1.16 11.73 5.95
CA LEU A 59 1.41 10.77 7.03
C LEU A 59 1.32 9.30 6.56
N SER A 60 1.15 9.05 5.26
CA SER A 60 1.10 7.68 4.77
C SER A 60 2.50 7.07 4.72
N THR A 61 2.58 5.81 5.15
CA THR A 61 3.77 4.98 4.99
C THR A 61 3.96 4.57 3.53
N ILE A 62 2.91 4.58 2.70
CA ILE A 62 3.04 4.31 1.27
C ILE A 62 2.97 5.65 0.55
N LYS A 63 4.07 6.01 -0.10
CA LYS A 63 4.21 7.28 -0.82
C LYS A 63 4.08 7.03 -2.31
N LYS A 64 3.55 8.03 -3.00
CA LYS A 64 3.35 8.03 -4.45
C LYS A 64 4.15 9.17 -5.06
N THR A 65 4.91 8.87 -6.12
CA THR A 65 5.61 9.87 -6.92
C THR A 65 4.66 10.50 -7.95
N GLU A 66 5.04 11.65 -8.51
CA GLU A 66 4.26 12.32 -9.55
C GLU A 66 4.06 11.43 -10.80
N ASN A 67 5.04 10.57 -11.09
CA ASN A 67 5.01 9.64 -12.22
C ASN A 67 4.20 8.36 -11.95
N GLY A 68 3.45 8.29 -10.84
CA GLY A 68 2.58 7.16 -10.54
C GLY A 68 3.29 5.91 -10.02
N ARG A 69 4.53 6.06 -9.50
CA ARG A 69 5.28 4.99 -8.85
C ARG A 69 5.15 5.08 -7.32
N TYR A 70 5.42 3.98 -6.64
CA TYR A 70 5.20 3.84 -5.21
C TYR A 70 6.46 3.40 -4.48
N TYR A 71 6.61 3.87 -3.25
CA TYR A 71 7.68 3.49 -2.34
C TYR A 71 7.20 3.58 -0.89
N VAL A 72 7.97 2.99 0.02
CA VAL A 72 7.74 3.00 1.46
C VAL A 72 8.77 3.90 2.15
#